data_AF-J5TD75-F1
#
_entry.id   AF-J5TD75-F1
#
_cell.length_a   1.000
_cell.length_b   1.000
_cell.length_c   1.000
_cell.angle_alpha   90.00
_cell.angle_beta   90.00
_cell.angle_gamma   90.00
#
_symmetry.space_group_name_H-M   'P 1'
#
loop_
_entity.id
_entity.type
_entity.pdbx_description
1 polymer ?
#
loop_
_entity_poly.entity_id
_entity_poly.type
_entity_poly.pdbx_seq_one_letter_code
_entity_poly.pdbx_strand_id
1 'polypeptide(L)'
;MLLLLWKRALLLAAAGLLGLWSLFTATTSDSLHSLPALDRLSNLGKDKPRVAILEPTSYHSGVAGEWTELEQLLQEPEPARIEEVKPLLEANMFDVVIVNTCRSSLPHYTPPSRRRSRHQGGGKNCDRLVVHAASATPETFAPLISSYLESFSQLTPGDDKFWHNHDSIWAALGNSTARVLCTLHEGEYFGRDEVKAHLLPVRDRVSMLALGAHTAHLLRRQLQRWAKDEWEWEGVQVYDYAPVFTLPLSVRRKEPGNRDYEGLLSDLERSIMANPEDWGYVLSDGKLAPQDDAFTLHLVGMKEQDLQFPSALVDSGALKLHEGVDTLEYYRLIGQMDIIVPAFRNERYVTERASASIPAAVMAQTPLLATVPIVEAYTYLDPSAYLLRPMGMRPAEALRHLRLGQDPWVAAFGEAAAQSTHKAGKKWWSPSTVRRVQKDNERLFRKLLY
;
A
#
# COMPACT_ATOMS: atom_id res chain seq x y z
N MET A 1 60.80 39.15 18.24
CA MET A 1 59.74 39.03 19.28
C MET A 1 58.34 38.89 18.68
N LEU A 2 57.92 39.80 17.77
CA LEU A 2 56.64 39.71 17.04
C LEU A 2 56.44 38.39 16.26
N LEU A 3 57.48 37.87 15.59
CA LEU A 3 57.40 36.60 14.84
C LEU A 3 57.18 35.38 15.76
N LEU A 4 57.69 35.43 17.00
CA LEU A 4 57.54 34.39 18.01
C LEU A 4 56.13 34.41 18.64
N LEU A 5 55.57 35.61 18.83
CA LEU A 5 54.18 35.78 19.25
C LEU A 5 53.20 35.31 18.17
N TRP A 6 53.50 35.56 16.89
CA TRP A 6 52.65 35.11 15.79
C TRP A 6 52.67 33.59 15.62
N LYS A 7 53.84 32.94 15.73
CA LYS A 7 53.95 31.47 15.73
C LYS A 7 53.24 30.82 16.90
N ARG A 8 53.29 31.41 18.10
CA ARG A 8 52.54 30.91 19.27
C ARG A 8 51.04 31.08 19.12
N ALA A 9 50.58 32.19 18.54
CA ALA A 9 49.16 32.40 18.24
C ALA A 9 48.64 31.40 17.21
N LEU A 10 49.42 31.10 16.17
CA LEU A 10 49.05 30.11 15.15
C LEU A 10 48.99 28.68 15.70
N LEU A 11 49.95 28.32 16.57
CA LEU A 11 49.97 27.01 17.24
C LEU A 11 48.80 26.84 18.23
N LEU A 12 48.42 27.90 18.95
CA LEU A 12 47.26 27.89 19.84
C LEU A 12 45.94 27.84 19.08
N ALA A 13 45.84 28.50 17.92
CA ALA A 13 44.67 28.41 17.05
C ALA A 13 44.53 27.01 16.42
N ALA A 14 45.64 26.39 15.98
CA ALA A 14 45.64 25.03 15.45
C ALA A 14 45.31 23.97 16.52
N ALA A 15 45.82 24.13 17.75
CA ALA A 15 45.48 23.27 18.88
C ALA A 15 44.01 23.44 19.31
N GLY A 16 43.46 24.66 19.26
CA GLY A 16 42.05 24.92 19.52
C GLY A 16 41.13 24.29 18.47
N LEU A 17 41.50 24.35 17.19
CA LEU A 17 40.76 23.71 16.09
C LEU A 17 40.81 22.18 16.16
N LEU A 18 41.95 21.58 16.50
CA LEU A 18 42.07 20.13 16.70
C LEU A 18 41.32 19.66 17.96
N GLY A 19 41.32 20.45 19.03
CA GLY A 19 40.54 20.20 20.24
C GLY A 19 39.03 20.25 19.99
N LEU A 20 38.56 21.26 19.25
CA LEU A 20 37.15 21.38 18.85
C LEU A 20 36.71 20.27 17.89
N TRP A 21 37.58 19.82 16.99
CA TRP A 21 37.30 18.67 16.11
C TRP A 21 37.20 17.37 16.90
N SER A 22 38.09 17.15 17.88
CA SER A 22 38.03 15.98 18.78
C SER A 22 36.82 15.98 19.72
N LEU A 23 36.33 17.16 20.14
CA LEU A 23 35.10 17.30 20.94
C LEU A 23 33.82 17.08 20.12
N PHE A 24 33.83 17.42 18.81
CA PHE A 24 32.72 17.14 17.90
C PHE A 24 32.66 15.66 17.47
N THR A 25 33.80 15.00 17.30
CA THR A 25 33.85 13.56 16.98
C THR A 25 33.59 12.68 18.21
N ALA A 26 34.02 13.09 19.42
CA ALA A 26 33.90 12.25 20.61
C ALA A 26 32.51 12.27 21.26
N THR A 27 31.72 13.34 21.09
CA THR A 27 30.40 13.45 21.75
C THR A 27 29.24 12.83 20.97
N THR A 28 29.44 12.46 19.71
CA THR A 28 28.46 11.72 18.90
C THR A 28 28.83 10.24 18.72
N SER A 29 30.13 9.92 18.71
CA SER A 29 30.66 8.55 18.55
C SER A 29 30.22 7.61 19.69
N ASP A 30 30.38 8.00 20.95
CA ASP A 30 30.25 7.06 22.08
C ASP A 30 28.81 6.66 22.40
N SER A 31 27.80 7.44 21.99
CA SER A 31 26.38 7.08 22.12
C SER A 31 25.87 6.23 20.96
N LEU A 32 26.45 6.40 19.77
CA LEU A 32 26.14 5.62 18.56
C LEU A 32 26.60 4.15 18.69
N HIS A 33 27.76 3.89 19.32
CA HIS A 33 28.28 2.53 19.52
C HIS A 33 27.47 1.63 20.46
N SER A 34 26.40 2.14 21.07
CA SER A 34 25.53 1.36 21.96
C SER A 34 24.33 0.72 21.27
N LEU A 35 24.08 1.02 19.99
CA LEU A 35 22.97 0.43 19.23
C LEU A 35 23.47 -0.79 18.46
N PRO A 36 22.95 -2.01 18.73
CA PRO A 36 23.28 -3.21 17.97
C PRO A 36 23.07 -3.07 16.46
N ALA A 37 22.18 -2.18 16.02
CA ALA A 37 21.95 -1.87 14.61
C ALA A 37 23.14 -1.15 13.93
N LEU A 38 23.91 -0.32 14.66
CA LEU A 38 25.03 0.46 14.12
C LEU A 38 26.28 -0.36 13.84
N ASP A 39 26.65 -1.24 14.77
CA ASP A 39 27.72 -2.20 14.55
C ASP A 39 27.39 -3.16 13.41
N ARG A 40 26.11 -3.46 13.19
CA ARG A 40 25.68 -4.29 12.04
C ARG A 40 25.68 -3.52 10.71
N LEU A 41 25.24 -2.26 10.71
CA LEU A 41 25.22 -1.38 9.53
C LEU A 41 26.62 -1.00 9.03
N SER A 42 27.55 -0.76 9.95
CA SER A 42 28.95 -0.44 9.62
C SER A 42 29.70 -1.61 8.97
N ASN A 43 29.23 -2.84 9.17
CA ASN A 43 29.73 -4.06 8.54
C ASN A 43 29.12 -4.35 7.16
N LEU A 44 28.09 -3.60 6.74
CA LEU A 44 27.58 -3.68 5.37
C LEU A 44 28.62 -3.05 4.44
N GLY A 45 29.17 -3.84 3.51
CA GLY A 45 30.24 -3.42 2.63
C GLY A 45 29.95 -2.08 1.92
N LYS A 46 30.95 -1.19 1.89
CA LYS A 46 30.85 0.18 1.33
C LYS A 46 30.46 0.23 -0.16
N ASP A 47 30.56 -0.89 -0.86
CA ASP A 47 30.37 -0.98 -2.31
C ASP A 47 28.91 -1.21 -2.74
N LYS A 48 27.97 -1.27 -1.79
CA LYS A 48 26.56 -1.59 -2.04
C LYS A 48 25.64 -0.52 -1.43
N PRO A 49 24.57 -0.11 -2.13
CA PRO A 49 23.60 0.82 -1.58
C PRO A 49 22.95 0.24 -0.32
N ARG A 50 22.92 1.06 0.72
CA ARG A 50 22.31 0.83 2.02
C ARG A 50 20.90 1.39 1.97
N VAL A 51 19.91 0.54 2.15
CA VAL A 51 18.51 0.96 2.11
C VAL A 51 17.91 0.89 3.49
N ALA A 52 17.21 1.95 3.88
CA ALA A 52 16.30 1.96 5.00
C ALA A 52 14.87 1.94 4.49
N ILE A 53 14.01 1.25 5.22
CA ILE A 53 12.56 1.32 5.05
C ILE A 53 12.03 1.90 6.34
N LEU A 54 11.15 2.90 6.26
CA LEU A 54 10.55 3.57 7.41
C LEU A 54 9.05 3.30 7.44
N GLU A 55 8.60 2.55 8.46
CA GLU A 55 7.18 2.23 8.67
C GLU A 55 6.72 2.53 10.10
N PRO A 56 5.53 3.14 10.31
CA PRO A 56 5.01 3.37 11.65
C PRO A 56 4.61 2.06 12.34
N THR A 57 5.24 1.73 13.47
CA THR A 57 4.87 0.52 14.22
C THR A 57 3.57 0.76 14.95
N SER A 58 2.51 0.06 14.57
CA SER A 58 1.35 -0.11 15.45
C SER A 58 0.93 -1.56 15.62
N TYR A 59 1.75 -2.50 15.12
CA TYR A 59 1.39 -3.91 14.99
C TYR A 59 2.59 -4.84 15.22
N HIS A 60 3.07 -4.91 16.47
CA HIS A 60 3.84 -6.06 16.93
C HIS A 60 3.20 -6.61 18.20
N SER A 61 2.09 -7.33 18.04
CA SER A 61 1.65 -8.31 19.03
C SER A 61 1.87 -9.71 18.44
N GLY A 62 3.08 -10.22 18.68
CA GLY A 62 3.46 -11.64 18.71
C GLY A 62 2.89 -12.58 17.65
N VAL A 63 3.62 -12.78 16.56
CA VAL A 63 3.69 -14.08 15.87
C VAL A 63 5.13 -14.29 15.43
N ALA A 64 5.82 -15.25 16.05
CA ALA A 64 7.07 -15.81 15.53
C ALA A 64 6.67 -16.86 14.48
N GLY A 65 6.71 -16.48 13.20
CA GLY A 65 6.53 -17.37 12.05
C GLY A 65 7.73 -17.24 11.14
N GLU A 66 8.20 -18.34 10.57
CA GLU A 66 9.48 -18.46 9.85
C GLU A 66 9.54 -17.58 8.57
N TRP A 67 10.41 -16.56 8.59
CA TRP A 67 10.76 -15.69 7.46
C TRP A 67 12.17 -16.01 6.91
N THR A 68 12.46 -17.29 6.66
CA THR A 68 13.85 -17.79 6.65
C THR A 68 14.76 -17.32 5.51
N GLU A 69 14.25 -16.89 4.35
CA GLU A 69 15.11 -16.37 3.25
C GLU A 69 15.22 -14.84 3.24
N LEU A 70 14.19 -14.11 3.70
CA LEU A 70 14.21 -12.66 3.77
C LEU A 70 14.95 -12.17 5.02
N GLU A 71 14.88 -12.88 6.15
CA GLU A 71 15.67 -12.60 7.38
C GLU A 71 17.18 -12.74 7.15
N GLN A 72 17.60 -13.51 6.14
CA GLN A 72 19.02 -13.61 5.78
C GLN A 72 19.52 -12.39 4.99
N LEU A 73 18.64 -11.66 4.29
CA LEU A 73 18.98 -10.46 3.50
C LEU A 73 18.65 -9.15 4.24
N LEU A 74 17.58 -9.15 5.03
CA LEU A 74 17.14 -8.10 5.94
C LEU A 74 17.35 -8.64 7.35
N GLN A 75 18.39 -8.15 8.04
CA GLN A 75 18.59 -8.51 9.45
C GLN A 75 17.30 -8.20 10.22
N GLU A 76 16.89 -9.10 11.13
CA GLU A 76 15.61 -9.08 11.85
C GLU A 76 15.08 -7.65 12.10
N PRO A 77 13.83 -7.33 11.69
CA PRO A 77 13.27 -6.01 11.90
C PRO A 77 13.12 -5.72 13.40
N GLU A 78 14.04 -4.95 13.95
CA GLU A 78 13.89 -4.41 15.29
C GLU A 78 13.09 -3.11 15.22
N PRO A 79 11.94 -3.01 15.92
CA PRO A 79 11.22 -1.75 16.02
C PRO A 79 12.09 -0.74 16.78
N ALA A 80 12.70 0.17 16.04
CA ALA A 80 13.51 1.25 16.59
C ALA A 80 12.61 2.41 17.02
N ARG A 81 12.99 3.14 18.07
CA ARG A 81 12.35 4.43 18.35
C ARG A 81 12.78 5.43 17.28
N ILE A 82 11.93 6.40 16.96
CA ILE A 82 12.29 7.51 16.05
C ILE A 82 13.64 8.15 16.41
N GLU A 83 13.88 8.34 17.71
CA GLU A 83 15.13 8.90 18.24
C GLU A 83 16.37 8.03 18.00
N GLU A 84 16.21 6.73 17.76
CA GLU A 84 17.30 5.82 17.43
C GLU A 84 17.63 5.86 15.93
N VAL A 85 16.64 6.14 15.08
CA VAL A 85 16.80 6.21 13.62
C VAL A 85 17.37 7.53 13.15
N LYS A 86 16.99 8.62 13.82
CA LYS A 86 17.38 9.98 13.45
C LYS A 86 18.91 10.16 13.32
N PRO A 87 19.75 9.75 14.30
CA PRO A 87 21.20 9.88 14.18
C PRO A 87 21.77 9.10 12.98
N LEU A 88 21.15 7.99 12.58
CA LEU A 88 21.60 7.20 11.43
C LEU A 88 21.36 7.93 10.11
N LEU A 89 20.19 8.57 9.98
CA LEU A 89 19.84 9.39 8.83
C LEU A 89 20.78 10.60 8.73
N GLU A 90 21.00 11.30 9.84
CA GLU A 90 21.89 12.46 9.92
C GLU A 90 23.36 12.08 9.63
N ALA A 91 23.78 10.87 10.01
CA ALA A 91 25.10 10.33 9.72
C ALA A 91 25.26 9.78 8.28
N ASN A 92 24.25 9.92 7.40
CA ASN A 92 24.25 9.40 6.04
C ASN A 92 24.56 7.89 5.98
N MET A 93 23.95 7.13 6.89
CA MET A 93 24.09 5.67 6.95
C MET A 93 23.32 4.95 5.84
N PHE A 94 22.45 5.65 5.12
CA PHE A 94 21.62 5.08 4.06
C PHE A 94 21.78 5.88 2.77
N ASP A 95 21.73 5.18 1.64
CA ASP A 95 21.79 5.75 0.30
C ASP A 95 20.37 5.96 -0.25
N VAL A 96 19.43 5.09 0.15
CA VAL A 96 18.00 5.17 -0.17
C VAL A 96 17.16 4.96 1.09
N VAL A 97 16.14 5.79 1.26
CA VAL A 97 15.14 5.67 2.33
C VAL A 97 13.77 5.53 1.70
N ILE A 98 13.10 4.42 1.95
CA ILE A 98 11.72 4.19 1.54
C ILE A 98 10.82 4.65 2.67
N VAL A 99 10.02 5.67 2.40
CA VAL A 99 9.05 6.20 3.37
C VAL A 99 7.69 5.63 3.00
N ASN A 100 7.18 4.75 3.87
CA ASN A 100 5.88 4.17 3.69
C ASN A 100 4.83 4.93 4.51
N THR A 101 3.94 5.64 3.83
CA THR A 101 2.87 6.40 4.47
C THR A 101 1.63 5.50 4.66
N CYS A 102 1.64 4.62 5.68
CA CYS A 102 0.56 3.64 5.96
C CYS A 102 0.04 3.68 7.43
N ARG A 103 -1.26 3.97 7.64
CA ARG A 103 -2.24 3.70 8.71
C ARG A 103 -3.58 4.50 8.57
N SER A 104 -4.72 3.80 8.65
CA SER A 104 -6.09 4.37 8.67
C SER A 104 -6.58 4.93 10.03
N SER A 105 -7.72 5.64 9.94
CA SER A 105 -8.74 6.07 10.92
C SER A 105 -8.57 5.77 12.42
N LEU A 106 -8.49 6.85 13.21
CA LEU A 106 -9.36 6.98 14.38
C LEU A 106 -10.62 7.70 13.86
N PRO A 107 -11.82 7.43 14.41
CA PRO A 107 -13.02 8.15 14.00
C PRO A 107 -12.79 9.65 14.18
N HIS A 108 -13.29 10.42 13.21
CA HIS A 108 -13.30 11.87 13.14
C HIS A 108 -12.93 12.58 14.45
N TYR A 109 -11.83 13.34 14.43
CA TYR A 109 -11.63 14.41 15.40
C TYR A 109 -12.73 15.44 15.17
N THR A 110 -13.87 15.26 15.82
CA THR A 110 -14.85 16.33 16.02
C THR A 110 -14.20 17.28 17.02
N PRO A 111 -13.95 18.56 16.68
CA PRO A 111 -13.40 19.50 17.64
C PRO A 111 -14.31 19.50 18.89
N PRO A 112 -13.75 19.44 20.11
CA PRO A 112 -14.55 19.22 21.30
C PRO A 112 -15.55 20.36 21.48
N SER A 113 -16.83 20.08 21.22
CA SER A 113 -17.91 20.84 21.82
C SER A 113 -17.72 20.72 23.34
N ARG A 114 -17.58 21.85 24.02
CA ARG A 114 -17.34 21.99 25.46
C ARG A 114 -18.23 21.08 26.32
N ARG A 115 -17.83 19.84 26.57
CA ARG A 115 -18.32 19.03 27.68
C ARG A 115 -17.19 18.14 28.19
N ARG A 116 -16.75 18.44 29.42
CA ARG A 116 -15.82 17.63 30.21
C ARG A 116 -16.45 16.25 30.43
N SER A 117 -15.86 15.20 29.87
CA SER A 117 -15.98 13.86 30.45
C SER A 117 -14.60 13.22 30.47
N ARG A 118 -14.25 12.67 31.63
CA ARG A 118 -13.03 11.92 31.90
C ARG A 118 -13.16 10.54 31.23
N HIS A 119 -12.47 10.33 30.12
CA HIS A 119 -12.01 8.99 29.75
C HIS A 119 -10.50 9.05 29.52
N GLN A 120 -9.79 8.38 30.43
CA GLN A 120 -8.35 8.11 30.36
C GLN A 120 -8.10 6.89 29.47
N GLY A 121 -7.02 6.95 28.70
CA GLY A 121 -6.09 5.82 28.55
C GLY A 121 -6.36 4.86 27.41
N GLY A 122 -5.87 5.20 26.21
CA GLY A 122 -5.78 4.27 25.09
C GLY A 122 -5.14 4.83 23.83
N GLY A 123 -4.23 5.80 23.94
CA GLY A 123 -3.45 6.26 22.80
C GLY A 123 -2.41 5.19 22.44
N LYS A 124 -2.59 4.50 21.32
CA LYS A 124 -1.54 3.61 20.79
C LYS A 124 -0.41 4.49 20.24
N ASN A 125 0.68 4.61 20.99
CA ASN A 125 1.88 5.37 20.61
C ASN A 125 2.39 4.94 19.23
N CYS A 126 2.62 5.91 18.35
CA CYS A 126 3.18 5.74 17.00
C CYS A 126 4.68 6.09 16.97
N ASP A 127 5.36 6.02 18.13
CA ASP A 127 6.71 6.57 18.33
C ASP A 127 7.84 5.65 17.85
N ARG A 128 7.48 4.54 17.22
CA ARG A 128 8.37 3.45 16.84
C ARG A 128 8.25 3.23 15.35
N LEU A 129 9.38 2.93 14.74
CA LEU A 129 9.58 2.91 13.32
C LEU A 129 10.42 1.67 13.01
N VAL A 130 9.93 0.81 12.11
CA VAL A 130 10.72 -0.35 11.68
C VAL A 130 11.77 0.16 10.71
N VAL A 131 13.05 -0.16 10.95
CA VAL A 131 14.13 0.12 10.00
C VAL A 131 14.64 -1.20 9.45
N HIS A 132 14.27 -1.50 8.21
CA HIS A 132 14.91 -2.58 7.47
C HIS A 132 16.17 -2.04 6.83
N ALA A 133 17.33 -2.52 7.30
CA ALA A 133 18.63 -2.17 6.74
C ALA A 133 19.12 -3.29 5.81
N ALA A 134 19.27 -2.99 4.52
CA ALA A 134 19.78 -3.94 3.54
C ALA A 134 21.00 -3.38 2.81
N SER A 135 21.97 -4.24 2.52
CA SER A 135 23.02 -3.97 1.53
C SER A 135 22.69 -4.76 0.27
N ALA A 136 22.21 -4.07 -0.76
CA ALA A 136 21.63 -4.75 -1.91
C ALA A 136 22.35 -4.37 -3.22
N THR A 137 22.76 -5.38 -3.99
CA THR A 137 23.00 -5.22 -5.44
C THR A 137 21.66 -5.01 -6.17
N PRO A 138 21.63 -4.46 -7.40
CA PRO A 138 20.39 -4.31 -8.17
C PRO A 138 19.64 -5.62 -8.37
N GLU A 139 20.39 -6.70 -8.59
CA GLU A 139 19.90 -8.07 -8.75
C GLU A 139 19.25 -8.60 -7.47
N THR A 140 19.69 -8.13 -6.30
CA THR A 140 19.09 -8.49 -5.00
C THR A 140 18.06 -7.47 -4.52
N PHE A 141 18.15 -6.21 -4.97
CA PHE A 141 17.29 -5.12 -4.53
C PHE A 141 15.91 -5.19 -5.17
N ALA A 142 15.84 -5.51 -6.47
CA ALA A 142 14.54 -5.67 -7.11
C ALA A 142 13.74 -6.85 -6.51
N PRO A 143 14.34 -8.00 -6.18
CA PRO A 143 13.71 -9.03 -5.35
C PRO A 143 13.45 -8.59 -3.91
N LEU A 144 14.33 -7.81 -3.28
CA LEU A 144 14.14 -7.32 -1.90
C LEU A 144 12.96 -6.35 -1.80
N ILE A 145 12.86 -5.40 -2.73
CA ILE A 145 11.75 -4.45 -2.80
C ILE A 145 10.51 -5.10 -3.37
N SER A 146 10.64 -6.00 -4.34
CA SER A 146 9.51 -6.84 -4.73
C SER A 146 9.01 -7.58 -3.51
N SER A 147 9.82 -8.39 -2.83
CA SER A 147 9.46 -9.16 -1.62
C SER A 147 8.95 -8.31 -0.47
N TYR A 148 9.55 -7.15 -0.23
CA TYR A 148 9.02 -6.14 0.67
C TYR A 148 7.62 -5.70 0.21
N LEU A 149 7.43 -5.33 -1.06
CA LEU A 149 6.13 -5.07 -1.70
C LEU A 149 5.21 -6.31 -1.82
N GLU A 150 5.73 -7.54 -1.72
CA GLU A 150 4.92 -8.76 -1.63
C GLU A 150 4.35 -8.89 -0.22
N SER A 151 5.16 -8.54 0.80
CA SER A 151 4.71 -8.33 2.17
C SER A 151 3.76 -7.12 2.30
N PHE A 152 3.76 -6.16 1.36
CA PHE A 152 2.75 -5.09 1.29
C PHE A 152 1.32 -5.56 1.02
N SER A 153 1.08 -6.83 0.63
CA SER A 153 -0.28 -7.39 0.64
C SER A 153 -0.95 -7.29 2.03
N GLN A 154 -0.17 -7.01 3.08
CA GLN A 154 -0.55 -7.02 4.48
C GLN A 154 -0.63 -5.62 5.09
N LEU A 155 -0.31 -4.57 4.34
CA LEU A 155 -0.31 -3.19 4.84
C LEU A 155 -1.64 -2.49 4.56
N THR A 156 -2.22 -1.95 5.62
CA THR A 156 -3.52 -1.27 5.62
C THR A 156 -3.40 0.12 4.96
N PRO A 157 -4.31 0.54 4.07
CA PRO A 157 -4.35 1.89 3.51
C PRO A 157 -4.44 3.01 4.57
N GLY A 158 -3.64 4.08 4.45
CA GLY A 158 -3.89 5.38 5.09
C GLY A 158 -2.60 6.21 5.26
N ASP A 159 -2.28 7.21 4.47
CA ASP A 159 -2.73 8.59 4.62
C ASP A 159 -2.26 9.42 5.86
N ASP A 160 -2.12 10.75 5.62
CA ASP A 160 -1.96 11.99 6.43
C ASP A 160 -1.09 11.93 7.68
N LYS A 161 -1.25 10.90 8.50
CA LYS A 161 -0.70 10.80 9.84
C LYS A 161 0.81 10.56 9.87
N PHE A 162 1.39 9.95 8.83
CA PHE A 162 2.84 9.88 8.69
C PHE A 162 3.43 11.29 8.51
N TRP A 163 2.74 12.14 7.77
CA TRP A 163 3.17 13.52 7.55
C TRP A 163 3.12 14.32 8.86
N HIS A 164 2.00 14.27 9.58
CA HIS A 164 1.77 15.12 10.77
C HIS A 164 2.49 14.76 12.07
N ASN A 165 3.04 13.56 12.22
CA ASN A 165 3.60 13.10 13.51
C ASN A 165 5.11 12.83 13.48
N HIS A 166 5.78 13.11 12.37
CA HIS A 166 7.17 12.71 12.15
C HIS A 166 8.07 13.85 11.65
N ASP A 167 7.84 15.08 12.14
CA ASP A 167 8.68 16.25 11.82
C ASP A 167 10.17 15.99 12.05
N SER A 168 10.51 15.25 13.11
CA SER A 168 11.89 14.89 13.44
C SER A 168 12.53 13.98 12.39
N ILE A 169 11.76 13.08 11.77
CA ILE A 169 12.23 12.22 10.66
C ILE A 169 12.43 13.06 9.40
N TRP A 170 11.49 13.95 9.07
CA TRP A 170 11.63 14.84 7.90
C TRP A 170 12.81 15.80 8.05
N ALA A 171 13.04 16.32 9.25
CA ALA A 171 14.22 17.13 9.55
C ALA A 171 15.52 16.31 9.41
N ALA A 172 15.55 15.08 9.94
CA ALA A 172 16.70 14.18 9.81
C ALA A 172 16.98 13.83 8.34
N LEU A 173 15.93 13.56 7.56
CA LEU A 173 16.03 13.33 6.13
C LEU A 173 16.53 14.59 5.39
N GLY A 174 16.08 15.78 5.76
CA GLY A 174 16.58 17.04 5.21
C GLY A 174 18.07 17.27 5.44
N ASN A 175 18.61 16.78 6.56
CA ASN A 175 20.03 16.80 6.87
C ASN A 175 20.83 15.64 6.24
N SER A 176 20.14 14.67 5.64
CA SER A 176 20.75 13.51 4.98
C SER A 176 20.92 13.71 3.48
N THR A 177 21.81 12.93 2.86
CA THR A 177 21.98 12.81 1.42
C THR A 177 21.17 11.65 0.80
N ALA A 178 20.45 10.88 1.63
CA ALA A 178 19.81 9.61 1.26
C ALA A 178 18.55 9.79 0.38
N ARG A 179 18.53 9.30 -0.86
CA ARG A 179 17.37 9.48 -1.77
C ARG A 179 16.09 8.97 -1.12
N VAL A 180 15.00 9.72 -1.24
CA VAL A 180 13.73 9.36 -0.59
C VAL A 180 12.78 8.77 -1.64
N LEU A 181 12.29 7.55 -1.41
CA LEU A 181 11.23 6.95 -2.20
C LEU A 181 9.94 6.97 -1.38
N CYS A 182 8.97 7.80 -1.76
CA CYS A 182 7.69 7.90 -1.08
C CYS A 182 6.65 7.03 -1.78
N THR A 183 6.14 6.00 -1.09
CA THR A 183 5.06 5.16 -1.63
C THR A 183 3.70 5.70 -1.23
N LEU A 184 2.83 5.96 -2.21
CA LEU A 184 1.52 6.59 -1.99
C LEU A 184 0.37 5.64 -2.36
N HIS A 185 -0.42 5.27 -1.35
CA HIS A 185 -1.62 4.45 -1.51
C HIS A 185 -2.89 5.29 -1.77
N GLU A 186 -3.03 6.41 -1.05
CA GLU A 186 -4.17 7.34 -1.14
C GLU A 186 -3.67 8.70 -1.65
N GLY A 187 -3.97 9.02 -2.92
CA GLY A 187 -3.51 10.26 -3.56
C GLY A 187 -4.38 11.48 -3.26
N GLU A 188 -5.59 11.28 -2.75
CA GLU A 188 -6.58 12.34 -2.46
C GLU A 188 -6.10 13.39 -1.45
N TYR A 189 -5.14 13.02 -0.62
CA TYR A 189 -4.56 13.85 0.42
C TYR A 189 -3.24 14.50 0.02
N PHE A 190 -2.65 14.01 -1.08
CA PHE A 190 -1.45 14.55 -1.68
C PHE A 190 -1.77 15.84 -2.46
N GLY A 191 -0.88 16.82 -2.38
CA GLY A 191 -1.10 18.15 -2.98
C GLY A 191 -1.47 19.24 -1.97
N ARG A 192 -1.71 18.89 -0.70
CA ARG A 192 -1.89 19.85 0.39
C ARG A 192 -0.56 20.49 0.80
N ASP A 193 -0.63 21.73 1.28
CA ASP A 193 0.55 22.52 1.66
C ASP A 193 1.34 21.89 2.81
N GLU A 194 0.68 21.17 3.72
CA GLU A 194 1.36 20.48 4.81
C GLU A 194 2.28 19.37 4.26
N VAL A 195 1.76 18.53 3.34
CA VAL A 195 2.56 17.48 2.69
C VAL A 195 3.72 18.09 1.90
N LYS A 196 3.47 19.22 1.20
CA LYS A 196 4.52 19.98 0.50
C LYS A 196 5.62 20.41 1.46
N ALA A 197 5.27 20.94 2.63
CA ALA A 197 6.21 21.42 3.64
C ALA A 197 7.12 20.30 4.17
N HIS A 198 6.59 19.11 4.41
CA HIS A 198 7.38 17.96 4.87
C HIS A 198 8.36 17.44 3.81
N LEU A 199 8.01 17.56 2.53
CA LEU A 199 8.84 17.11 1.41
C LEU A 199 9.88 18.15 0.96
N LEU A 200 9.68 19.42 1.31
CA LEU A 200 10.55 20.52 0.92
C LEU A 200 12.05 20.29 1.25
N PRO A 201 12.43 19.71 2.40
CA PRO A 201 13.83 19.42 2.73
C PRO A 201 14.49 18.34 1.86
N VAL A 202 13.70 17.53 1.15
CA VAL A 202 14.19 16.41 0.33
C VAL A 202 13.76 16.50 -1.13
N ARG A 203 13.26 17.67 -1.57
CA ARG A 203 12.59 17.86 -2.86
C ARG A 203 13.43 17.47 -4.08
N ASP A 204 14.74 17.69 -4.03
CA ASP A 204 15.70 17.37 -5.09
C ASP A 204 16.11 15.88 -5.11
N ARG A 205 15.69 15.14 -4.08
CA ARG A 205 16.14 13.78 -3.76
C ARG A 205 14.97 12.80 -3.62
N VAL A 206 13.73 13.30 -3.73
CA VAL A 206 12.52 12.51 -3.58
C VAL A 206 12.00 11.99 -4.91
N SER A 207 11.55 10.74 -4.90
CA SER A 207 10.80 10.09 -5.96
C SER A 207 9.51 9.54 -5.40
N MET A 208 8.45 9.59 -6.20
CA MET A 208 7.13 9.10 -5.84
C MET A 208 6.87 7.76 -6.50
N LEU A 209 6.37 6.78 -5.72
CA LEU A 209 5.91 5.49 -6.21
C LEU A 209 4.41 5.35 -5.96
N ALA A 210 3.63 5.34 -7.04
CA ALA A 210 2.19 5.16 -6.98
C ALA A 210 1.82 3.70 -7.28
N LEU A 211 0.83 3.16 -6.57
CA LEU A 211 0.38 1.76 -6.73
C LEU A 211 -0.55 1.52 -7.93
N GLY A 212 -0.55 2.44 -8.90
CA GLY A 212 -1.34 2.37 -10.12
C GLY A 212 -1.10 3.57 -11.04
N ALA A 213 -1.43 3.41 -12.32
CA ALA A 213 -1.24 4.46 -13.33
C ALA A 213 -2.11 5.70 -13.04
N HIS A 214 -3.36 5.51 -12.60
CA HIS A 214 -4.27 6.61 -12.27
C HIS A 214 -3.78 7.43 -11.07
N THR A 215 -3.29 6.78 -10.00
CA THR A 215 -2.71 7.50 -8.86
C THR A 215 -1.40 8.19 -9.26
N ALA A 216 -0.55 7.58 -10.09
CA ALA A 216 0.64 8.25 -10.63
C ALA A 216 0.28 9.51 -11.45
N HIS A 217 -0.78 9.43 -12.27
CA HIS A 217 -1.27 10.58 -13.02
C HIS A 217 -1.73 11.71 -12.09
N LEU A 218 -2.50 11.39 -11.04
CA LEU A 218 -2.89 12.35 -10.01
C LEU A 218 -1.67 13.01 -9.36
N LEU A 219 -0.68 12.23 -8.93
CA LEU A 219 0.53 12.75 -8.29
C LEU A 219 1.30 13.70 -9.21
N ARG A 220 1.47 13.33 -10.49
CA ARG A 220 2.10 14.22 -11.48
C ARG A 220 1.35 15.53 -11.61
N ARG A 221 0.01 15.51 -11.65
CA ARG A 221 -0.81 16.74 -11.69
C ARG A 221 -0.65 17.59 -10.43
N GLN A 222 -0.52 16.98 -9.26
CA GLN A 222 -0.33 17.72 -8.00
C GLN A 222 1.07 18.35 -7.94
N LEU A 223 2.12 17.61 -8.30
CA LEU A 223 3.48 18.13 -8.41
C LEU A 223 3.57 19.26 -9.43
N GLN A 224 2.90 19.14 -10.58
CA GLN A 224 2.81 20.22 -11.58
C GLN A 224 2.11 21.47 -11.03
N ARG A 225 1.17 21.35 -10.09
CA ARG A 225 0.58 22.52 -9.43
C ARG A 225 1.61 23.19 -8.53
N TRP A 226 2.31 22.42 -7.70
CA TRP A 226 3.39 22.95 -6.87
C TRP A 226 4.52 23.58 -7.70
N ALA A 227 4.81 23.00 -8.87
CA ALA A 227 5.81 23.50 -9.81
C ALA A 227 5.47 24.87 -10.41
N LYS A 228 4.19 25.29 -10.41
CA LYS A 228 3.81 26.64 -10.85
C LYS A 228 4.32 27.72 -9.90
N ASP A 229 4.39 27.40 -8.61
CA ASP A 229 4.85 28.32 -7.57
C ASP A 229 6.36 28.14 -7.30
N GLU A 230 6.86 26.92 -7.41
CA GLU A 230 8.24 26.51 -7.09
C GLU A 230 8.73 25.50 -8.14
N TRP A 231 9.41 25.97 -9.19
CA TRP A 231 9.83 25.15 -10.35
C TRP A 231 10.61 23.88 -9.99
N GLU A 232 11.23 23.83 -8.81
CA GLU A 232 11.96 22.67 -8.30
C GLU A 232 11.12 21.38 -8.22
N TRP A 233 9.78 21.50 -8.09
CA TRP A 233 8.88 20.35 -8.09
C TRP A 233 8.73 19.68 -9.46
N GLU A 234 9.15 20.33 -10.55
CA GLU A 234 9.14 19.76 -11.90
C GLU A 234 10.13 18.58 -12.03
N GLY A 235 11.19 18.58 -11.21
CA GLY A 235 12.21 17.52 -11.21
C GLY A 235 11.79 16.23 -10.51
N VAL A 236 10.74 16.25 -9.69
CA VAL A 236 10.32 15.09 -8.88
C VAL A 236 9.77 13.99 -9.78
N GLN A 237 10.45 12.84 -9.76
CA GLN A 237 10.06 11.69 -10.56
C GLN A 237 8.85 10.98 -9.95
N VAL A 238 7.88 10.62 -10.80
CA VAL A 238 6.72 9.81 -10.42
C VAL A 238 6.70 8.53 -11.23
N TYR A 239 6.70 7.43 -10.50
CA TYR A 239 6.66 6.08 -11.04
C TYR A 239 5.33 5.42 -10.69
N ASP A 240 4.77 4.67 -11.63
CA ASP A 240 3.68 3.75 -11.39
C ASP A 240 4.22 2.34 -11.22
N TYR A 241 3.71 1.65 -10.21
CA TYR A 241 4.05 0.28 -9.85
C TYR A 241 2.77 -0.53 -9.72
N ALA A 242 2.66 -1.62 -10.47
CA ALA A 242 1.59 -2.58 -10.30
C ALA A 242 1.98 -3.56 -9.20
N PRO A 243 1.27 -3.61 -8.05
CA PRO A 243 1.60 -4.50 -6.93
C PRO A 243 1.12 -5.93 -7.23
N VAL A 244 1.62 -6.50 -8.32
CA VAL A 244 1.37 -7.88 -8.74
C VAL A 244 2.63 -8.68 -8.48
N PHE A 245 2.51 -9.68 -7.62
CA PHE A 245 3.62 -10.49 -7.18
C PHE A 245 3.26 -11.97 -7.04
N THR A 246 4.29 -12.79 -6.89
CA THR A 246 4.14 -14.17 -6.43
C THR A 246 3.82 -14.15 -4.95
N LEU A 247 2.89 -15.00 -4.48
CA LEU A 247 2.46 -14.97 -3.09
C LEU A 247 3.42 -15.75 -2.18
N PRO A 248 4.21 -15.10 -1.28
CA PRO A 248 4.87 -15.79 -0.18
C PRO A 248 3.91 -16.08 0.98
N LEU A 249 4.27 -17.06 1.81
CA LEU A 249 3.48 -17.56 2.93
C LEU A 249 3.63 -16.64 4.15
N SER A 250 2.61 -15.83 4.48
CA SER A 250 2.15 -15.46 5.85
C SER A 250 1.46 -14.09 5.96
N VAL A 251 0.90 -13.80 7.16
CA VAL A 251 0.35 -12.52 7.75
C VAL A 251 -1.10 -12.14 7.40
N ARG A 252 -1.74 -11.18 8.11
CA ARG A 252 -3.19 -11.02 8.38
C ARG A 252 -3.79 -9.59 8.29
N ARG A 253 -5.12 -9.59 8.06
CA ARG A 253 -6.24 -8.66 8.40
C ARG A 253 -6.34 -7.26 7.73
N LYS A 254 -7.57 -6.96 7.28
CA LYS A 254 -8.04 -5.70 6.68
C LYS A 254 -9.21 -5.12 7.47
N GLU A 255 -9.35 -3.78 7.51
CA GLU A 255 -10.55 -3.09 8.02
C GLU A 255 -11.42 -2.54 6.87
N PRO A 256 -12.76 -2.53 7.02
CA PRO A 256 -13.68 -2.06 5.99
C PRO A 256 -13.91 -0.54 6.09
N GLY A 257 -13.66 0.17 5.00
CA GLY A 257 -14.09 1.55 4.80
C GLY A 257 -14.03 1.94 3.33
N ASN A 258 -15.10 2.56 2.80
CA ASN A 258 -15.28 3.03 1.41
C ASN A 258 -15.84 2.02 0.38
N ARG A 259 -16.56 0.98 0.82
CA ARG A 259 -17.26 0.05 -0.07
C ARG A 259 -18.78 0.21 0.04
N ASP A 260 -19.51 0.02 -1.06
CA ASP A 260 -20.97 0.05 -1.11
C ASP A 260 -21.54 -1.37 -0.92
N TYR A 261 -21.34 -1.92 0.27
CA TYR A 261 -21.87 -3.24 0.60
C TYR A 261 -23.39 -3.21 0.78
N GLU A 262 -23.94 -2.14 1.34
CA GLU A 262 -25.39 -2.00 1.54
C GLU A 262 -26.16 -2.01 0.21
N GLY A 263 -25.72 -1.23 -0.79
CA GLY A 263 -26.31 -1.22 -2.11
C GLY A 263 -26.22 -2.58 -2.79
N LEU A 264 -25.04 -3.21 -2.75
CA LEU A 264 -24.82 -4.55 -3.31
C LEU A 264 -25.72 -5.61 -2.66
N LEU A 265 -25.76 -5.65 -1.33
CA LEU A 265 -26.55 -6.64 -0.58
C LEU A 265 -28.05 -6.44 -0.81
N SER A 266 -28.55 -5.20 -0.83
CA SER A 266 -29.96 -4.89 -1.10
C SER A 266 -30.36 -5.31 -2.52
N ASP A 267 -29.50 -5.06 -3.51
CA ASP A 267 -29.79 -5.46 -4.89
C ASP A 267 -29.72 -6.97 -5.08
N LEU A 268 -28.79 -7.67 -4.41
CA LEU A 268 -28.73 -9.13 -4.41
C LEU A 268 -29.96 -9.75 -3.75
N GLU A 269 -30.36 -9.29 -2.56
CA GLU A 269 -31.58 -9.75 -1.90
C GLU A 269 -32.79 -9.58 -2.82
N ARG A 270 -32.98 -8.37 -3.38
CA ARG A 270 -34.09 -8.10 -4.30
C ARG A 270 -34.05 -9.04 -5.52
N SER A 271 -32.88 -9.25 -6.10
CA SER A 271 -32.73 -10.09 -7.29
C SER A 271 -32.98 -11.58 -7.00
N ILE A 272 -32.50 -12.09 -5.86
CA ILE A 272 -32.69 -13.49 -5.45
C ILE A 272 -34.15 -13.72 -5.08
N MET A 273 -34.77 -12.84 -4.30
CA MET A 273 -36.18 -12.98 -3.90
C MET A 273 -37.15 -12.90 -5.09
N ALA A 274 -36.79 -12.15 -6.13
CA ALA A 274 -37.62 -12.02 -7.33
C ALA A 274 -37.56 -13.26 -8.23
N ASN A 275 -36.40 -13.92 -8.36
CA ASN A 275 -36.22 -15.10 -9.21
C ASN A 275 -35.25 -16.09 -8.53
N PRO A 276 -35.66 -16.79 -7.46
CA PRO A 276 -34.78 -17.65 -6.66
C PRO A 276 -34.03 -18.71 -7.46
N GLU A 277 -34.70 -19.28 -8.46
CA GLU A 277 -34.19 -20.34 -9.34
C GLU A 277 -32.98 -19.89 -10.15
N ASP A 278 -32.93 -18.62 -10.59
CA ASP A 278 -31.78 -18.07 -11.32
C ASP A 278 -30.51 -18.07 -10.46
N TRP A 279 -30.69 -18.09 -9.13
CA TRP A 279 -29.63 -18.05 -8.14
C TRP A 279 -29.36 -19.40 -7.48
N GLY A 280 -30.01 -20.48 -7.94
CA GLY A 280 -29.88 -21.82 -7.36
C GLY A 280 -30.59 -21.94 -6.00
N TYR A 281 -31.70 -21.23 -5.81
CA TYR A 281 -32.53 -21.30 -4.61
C TYR A 281 -33.96 -21.73 -4.94
N VAL A 282 -34.64 -22.31 -3.95
CA VAL A 282 -36.09 -22.53 -3.96
C VAL A 282 -36.71 -21.70 -2.86
N LEU A 283 -37.76 -20.94 -3.19
CA LEU A 283 -38.55 -20.22 -2.18
C LEU A 283 -39.69 -21.11 -1.69
N SER A 284 -39.65 -21.49 -0.41
CA SER A 284 -40.70 -22.24 0.27
C SER A 284 -41.08 -21.54 1.57
N ASP A 285 -42.37 -21.26 1.77
CA ASP A 285 -42.88 -20.57 2.96
C ASP A 285 -42.16 -19.23 3.26
N GLY A 286 -41.80 -18.49 2.21
CA GLY A 286 -41.06 -17.23 2.33
C GLY A 286 -39.59 -17.37 2.72
N LYS A 287 -39.06 -18.59 2.78
CA LYS A 287 -37.65 -18.89 3.08
C LYS A 287 -36.95 -19.44 1.85
N LEU A 288 -35.74 -18.95 1.61
CA LEU A 288 -34.86 -19.43 0.55
C LEU A 288 -34.11 -20.69 1.03
N ALA A 289 -34.28 -21.79 0.31
CA ALA A 289 -33.54 -23.03 0.51
C ALA A 289 -32.52 -23.20 -0.64
N PRO A 290 -31.22 -23.41 -0.34
CA PRO A 290 -30.18 -23.56 -1.37
C PRO A 290 -30.30 -24.90 -2.10
N GLN A 291 -30.01 -24.89 -3.40
CA GLN A 291 -29.75 -26.07 -4.23
C GLN A 291 -28.22 -26.30 -4.39
N ASP A 292 -27.82 -27.35 -5.12
CA ASP A 292 -26.41 -27.74 -5.27
C ASP A 292 -25.53 -26.66 -5.93
N ASP A 293 -26.11 -25.77 -6.75
CA ASP A 293 -25.44 -24.69 -7.47
C ASP A 293 -25.81 -23.29 -6.93
N ALA A 294 -26.30 -23.23 -5.69
CA ALA A 294 -26.71 -22.00 -5.01
C ALA A 294 -25.59 -20.96 -4.99
N PHE A 295 -25.93 -19.73 -5.38
CA PHE A 295 -24.99 -18.60 -5.32
C PHE A 295 -24.59 -18.25 -3.89
N THR A 296 -23.29 -18.02 -3.66
CA THR A 296 -22.81 -17.48 -2.38
C THR A 296 -21.99 -16.20 -2.58
N LEU A 297 -22.19 -15.23 -1.70
CA LEU A 297 -21.38 -14.03 -1.58
C LEU A 297 -20.44 -14.17 -0.37
N HIS A 298 -19.14 -14.06 -0.61
CA HIS A 298 -18.12 -14.13 0.43
C HIS A 298 -17.59 -12.72 0.74
N LEU A 299 -17.80 -12.23 1.96
CA LEU A 299 -17.27 -10.94 2.42
C LEU A 299 -16.08 -11.17 3.34
N VAL A 300 -14.92 -10.60 3.00
CA VAL A 300 -13.68 -10.76 3.77
C VAL A 300 -13.30 -9.47 4.48
N GLY A 301 -12.95 -9.60 5.76
CA GLY A 301 -12.48 -8.48 6.58
C GLY A 301 -13.60 -7.60 7.13
N MET A 302 -14.85 -8.03 7.05
CA MET A 302 -16.01 -7.38 7.67
C MET A 302 -16.46 -8.17 8.88
N LYS A 303 -16.81 -7.47 9.97
CA LYS A 303 -17.48 -8.11 11.10
C LYS A 303 -18.99 -8.06 10.94
N GLU A 304 -19.68 -9.03 11.53
CA GLU A 304 -21.15 -9.09 11.50
C GLU A 304 -21.80 -7.80 12.05
N GLN A 305 -21.18 -7.18 13.05
CA GLN A 305 -21.65 -5.95 13.67
C GLN A 305 -21.39 -4.67 12.85
N ASP A 306 -20.63 -4.75 11.75
CA ASP A 306 -20.21 -3.57 10.98
C ASP A 306 -21.27 -3.13 9.95
N LEU A 307 -22.25 -3.99 9.63
CA LEU A 307 -23.32 -3.72 8.66
C LEU A 307 -24.63 -4.35 9.08
N GLN A 308 -25.73 -3.78 8.57
CA GLN A 308 -27.03 -4.46 8.61
C GLN A 308 -27.11 -5.42 7.42
N PHE A 309 -27.07 -6.72 7.70
CA PHE A 309 -27.21 -7.75 6.68
C PHE A 309 -28.69 -8.10 6.46
N PRO A 310 -29.16 -8.23 5.21
CA PRO A 310 -30.53 -8.67 4.96
C PRO A 310 -30.73 -10.11 5.45
N SER A 311 -31.76 -10.34 6.27
CA SER A 311 -31.97 -11.63 6.94
C SER A 311 -32.17 -12.76 5.93
N ALA A 312 -32.82 -12.50 4.79
CA ALA A 312 -33.01 -13.49 3.75
C ALA A 312 -31.69 -14.05 3.20
N LEU A 313 -30.63 -13.23 3.10
CA LEU A 313 -29.31 -13.67 2.62
C LEU A 313 -28.52 -14.42 3.70
N VAL A 314 -28.70 -14.03 4.96
CA VAL A 314 -28.05 -14.70 6.11
C VAL A 314 -28.69 -16.07 6.34
N ASP A 315 -30.02 -16.10 6.47
CA ASP A 315 -30.79 -17.30 6.83
C ASP A 315 -30.70 -18.39 5.75
N SER A 316 -30.58 -18.00 4.48
CA SER A 316 -30.40 -18.93 3.36
C SER A 316 -28.98 -19.47 3.21
N GLY A 317 -28.01 -18.88 3.92
CA GLY A 317 -26.60 -19.18 3.76
C GLY A 317 -25.97 -18.57 2.50
N ALA A 318 -26.69 -17.70 1.77
CA ALA A 318 -26.18 -16.97 0.61
C ALA A 318 -25.03 -16.03 0.96
N LEU A 319 -24.94 -15.56 2.21
CA LEU A 319 -23.85 -14.71 2.69
C LEU A 319 -22.87 -15.50 3.57
N LYS A 320 -21.57 -15.45 3.24
CA LYS A 320 -20.47 -16.01 4.04
C LYS A 320 -19.56 -14.88 4.52
N LEU A 321 -19.46 -14.69 5.83
CA LEU A 321 -18.57 -13.71 6.44
C LEU A 321 -17.25 -14.37 6.84
N HIS A 322 -16.14 -13.77 6.42
CA HIS A 322 -14.79 -14.26 6.71
C HIS A 322 -14.04 -13.21 7.52
N GLU A 323 -14.05 -13.39 8.84
CA GLU A 323 -13.42 -12.51 9.81
C GLU A 323 -12.00 -12.95 10.16
N GLY A 324 -11.07 -12.00 10.25
CA GLY A 324 -9.72 -12.27 10.78
C GLY A 324 -8.85 -13.20 9.93
N VAL A 325 -9.24 -13.39 8.67
CA VAL A 325 -8.56 -14.19 7.65
C VAL A 325 -7.12 -13.71 7.48
N ASP A 326 -6.17 -14.65 7.46
CA ASP A 326 -4.81 -14.33 7.03
C ASP A 326 -4.70 -14.09 5.55
N THR A 327 -3.78 -13.25 5.14
CA THR A 327 -3.42 -12.94 3.77
C THR A 327 -3.33 -14.20 2.92
N LEU A 328 -2.67 -15.27 3.39
CA LEU A 328 -2.59 -16.51 2.61
C LEU A 328 -3.98 -17.15 2.43
N GLU A 329 -4.73 -17.29 3.52
CA GLU A 329 -6.11 -17.76 3.51
C GLU A 329 -7.01 -16.85 2.67
N TYR A 330 -6.78 -15.54 2.66
CA TYR A 330 -7.50 -14.53 1.88
C TYR A 330 -7.26 -14.75 0.39
N TYR A 331 -6.01 -14.95 -0.02
CA TYR A 331 -5.67 -15.27 -1.41
C TYR A 331 -6.18 -16.65 -1.83
N ARG A 332 -6.06 -17.66 -0.96
CA ARG A 332 -6.63 -18.99 -1.21
C ARG A 332 -8.14 -18.91 -1.37
N LEU A 333 -8.81 -18.18 -0.49
CA LEU A 333 -10.25 -17.96 -0.53
C LEU A 333 -10.63 -17.26 -1.83
N ILE A 334 -9.96 -16.15 -2.18
CA ILE A 334 -10.21 -15.46 -3.45
C ILE A 334 -10.02 -16.40 -4.65
N GLY A 335 -8.93 -17.17 -4.68
CA GLY A 335 -8.62 -18.10 -5.77
C GLY A 335 -9.61 -19.26 -5.91
N GLN A 336 -10.48 -19.47 -4.92
CA GLN A 336 -11.59 -20.43 -4.96
C GLN A 336 -12.90 -19.80 -5.44
N MET A 337 -12.97 -18.47 -5.57
CA MET A 337 -14.18 -17.77 -6.01
C MET A 337 -14.26 -17.72 -7.54
N ASP A 338 -15.48 -17.71 -8.08
CA ASP A 338 -15.70 -17.55 -9.52
C ASP A 338 -15.41 -16.13 -10.01
N ILE A 339 -15.64 -15.13 -9.15
CA ILE A 339 -15.52 -13.71 -9.50
C ILE A 339 -15.32 -12.84 -8.25
N ILE A 340 -14.51 -11.80 -8.36
CA ILE A 340 -14.45 -10.69 -7.40
C ILE A 340 -15.31 -9.54 -7.89
N VAL A 341 -16.12 -8.99 -6.98
CA VAL A 341 -16.94 -7.80 -7.22
C VAL A 341 -16.33 -6.60 -6.50
N PRO A 342 -15.73 -5.64 -7.21
CA PRO A 342 -15.30 -4.38 -6.63
C PRO A 342 -16.53 -3.55 -6.21
N ALA A 343 -16.92 -3.63 -4.93
CA ALA A 343 -18.01 -2.85 -4.35
C ALA A 343 -17.59 -1.39 -4.09
N PHE A 344 -17.05 -0.69 -5.10
CA PHE A 344 -16.58 0.68 -4.93
C PHE A 344 -17.75 1.64 -4.74
N ARG A 345 -17.75 2.40 -3.64
CA ARG A 345 -18.82 3.37 -3.34
C ARG A 345 -18.75 4.63 -4.22
N ASN A 346 -17.56 4.99 -4.69
CA ASN A 346 -17.32 6.20 -5.45
C ASN A 346 -16.18 6.00 -6.46
N GLU A 347 -16.00 7.00 -7.32
CA GLU A 347 -14.97 7.02 -8.36
C GLU A 347 -13.54 7.17 -7.84
N ARG A 348 -13.34 7.42 -6.53
CA ARG A 348 -11.98 7.60 -6.00
C ARG A 348 -11.09 6.41 -6.26
N TYR A 349 -11.65 5.19 -6.29
CA TYR A 349 -10.88 4.00 -6.61
C TYR A 349 -10.41 3.87 -8.07
N VAL A 350 -10.84 4.78 -8.95
CA VAL A 350 -10.38 4.87 -10.34
C VAL A 350 -9.69 6.21 -10.64
N THR A 351 -9.76 7.19 -9.74
CA THR A 351 -9.15 8.52 -9.91
C THR A 351 -8.03 8.83 -8.92
N GLU A 352 -8.19 8.43 -7.66
CA GLU A 352 -7.42 8.97 -6.53
C GLU A 352 -6.77 7.90 -5.64
N ARG A 353 -7.27 6.67 -5.68
CA ARG A 353 -6.97 5.64 -4.69
C ARG A 353 -6.78 4.27 -5.34
N ALA A 354 -5.65 3.64 -5.05
CA ALA A 354 -5.43 2.26 -5.45
C ALA A 354 -6.23 1.29 -4.56
N SER A 355 -6.82 0.26 -5.16
CA SER A 355 -7.53 -0.80 -4.43
C SER A 355 -6.67 -2.04 -4.33
N ALA A 356 -6.30 -2.48 -3.12
CA ALA A 356 -5.59 -3.73 -2.90
C ALA A 356 -6.36 -5.00 -3.35
N SER A 357 -7.69 -4.94 -3.49
CA SER A 357 -8.47 -6.11 -3.94
C SER A 357 -8.35 -6.40 -5.44
N ILE A 358 -7.97 -5.41 -6.27
CA ILE A 358 -7.76 -5.59 -7.71
C ILE A 358 -6.48 -6.39 -8.02
N PRO A 359 -5.29 -5.99 -7.52
CA PRO A 359 -4.09 -6.80 -7.68
C PRO A 359 -4.25 -8.14 -6.96
N ALA A 360 -5.03 -8.20 -5.87
CA ALA A 360 -5.29 -9.47 -5.20
C ALA A 360 -6.04 -10.47 -6.10
N ALA A 361 -7.05 -10.00 -6.81
CA ALA A 361 -7.77 -10.81 -7.80
C ALA A 361 -6.85 -11.30 -8.92
N VAL A 362 -5.99 -10.43 -9.41
CA VAL A 362 -4.98 -10.77 -10.43
C VAL A 362 -4.05 -11.88 -9.94
N MET A 363 -3.49 -11.73 -8.73
CA MET A 363 -2.55 -12.71 -8.16
C MET A 363 -3.21 -14.06 -7.88
N ALA A 364 -4.45 -14.04 -7.42
CA ALA A 364 -5.25 -15.25 -7.18
C ALA A 364 -5.87 -15.85 -8.46
N GLN A 365 -5.67 -15.21 -9.61
CA GLN A 365 -6.25 -15.60 -10.90
C GLN A 365 -7.79 -15.63 -10.92
N THR A 366 -8.41 -14.78 -10.11
CA THR A 366 -9.86 -14.66 -10.00
C THR A 366 -10.35 -13.48 -10.87
N PRO A 367 -11.33 -13.68 -11.77
CA PRO A 367 -11.86 -12.61 -12.61
C PRO A 367 -12.44 -11.48 -11.79
N LEU A 368 -12.24 -10.25 -12.26
CA LEU A 368 -12.90 -9.07 -11.71
C LEU A 368 -14.16 -8.76 -12.50
N LEU A 369 -15.27 -8.46 -11.81
CA LEU A 369 -16.40 -7.78 -12.43
C LEU A 369 -16.03 -6.29 -12.61
N ALA A 370 -15.45 -5.93 -13.74
CA ALA A 370 -14.88 -4.61 -13.99
C ALA A 370 -15.83 -3.72 -14.80
N THR A 371 -15.67 -2.41 -14.64
CA THR A 371 -16.22 -1.40 -15.56
C THR A 371 -15.09 -0.80 -16.40
N VAL A 372 -15.42 -0.09 -17.49
CA VAL A 372 -14.41 0.59 -18.32
C VAL A 372 -13.47 1.48 -17.49
N PRO A 373 -13.95 2.33 -16.55
CA PRO A 373 -13.05 3.12 -15.71
C PRO A 373 -12.10 2.28 -14.84
N ILE A 374 -12.50 1.10 -14.40
CA ILE A 374 -11.60 0.20 -13.67
C ILE A 374 -10.50 -0.31 -14.61
N VAL A 375 -10.84 -0.75 -15.82
CA VAL A 375 -9.85 -1.23 -16.78
C VAL A 375 -8.87 -0.10 -17.18
N GLU A 376 -9.37 1.11 -17.36
CA GLU A 376 -8.54 2.29 -17.66
C GLU A 376 -7.64 2.70 -16.49
N ALA A 377 -8.15 2.63 -15.25
CA ALA A 377 -7.38 3.01 -14.06
C ALA A 377 -6.31 1.98 -13.68
N TYR A 378 -6.60 0.69 -13.90
CA TYR A 378 -5.74 -0.43 -13.56
C TYR A 378 -5.17 -1.05 -14.84
N THR A 379 -4.29 -0.30 -15.51
CA THR A 379 -3.72 -0.62 -16.84
C THR A 379 -2.93 -1.92 -16.93
N TYR A 380 -2.60 -2.53 -15.79
CA TYR A 380 -1.99 -3.86 -15.72
C TYR A 380 -2.99 -5.01 -15.86
N LEU A 381 -4.30 -4.73 -15.89
CA LEU A 381 -5.35 -5.73 -16.12
C LEU A 381 -5.30 -6.22 -17.57
N ASP A 382 -4.97 -7.50 -17.74
CA ASP A 382 -5.15 -8.21 -19.00
C ASP A 382 -6.65 -8.41 -19.29
N PRO A 383 -7.11 -8.39 -20.56
CA PRO A 383 -8.51 -8.67 -20.90
C PRO A 383 -9.04 -10.03 -20.40
N SER A 384 -8.16 -11.00 -20.11
CA SER A 384 -8.53 -12.27 -19.49
C SER A 384 -8.77 -12.19 -17.98
N ALA A 385 -8.45 -11.06 -17.34
CA ALA A 385 -8.51 -10.85 -15.89
C ALA A 385 -9.84 -10.29 -15.40
N TYR A 386 -10.75 -9.94 -16.32
CA TYR A 386 -12.00 -9.28 -15.98
C TYR A 386 -13.13 -9.68 -16.92
N LEU A 387 -14.34 -9.56 -16.38
CA LEU A 387 -15.60 -9.56 -17.11
C LEU A 387 -16.12 -8.13 -17.12
N LEU A 388 -16.42 -7.62 -18.31
CA LEU A 388 -16.81 -6.23 -18.49
C LEU A 388 -18.30 -6.06 -18.20
N ARG A 389 -18.61 -5.19 -17.24
CA ARG A 389 -19.97 -4.75 -16.91
C ARG A 389 -20.18 -3.32 -17.41
N PRO A 390 -21.31 -3.02 -18.07
CA PRO A 390 -21.73 -1.65 -18.37
C PRO A 390 -21.84 -0.80 -17.09
N MET A 391 -21.42 0.47 -17.13
CA MET A 391 -21.52 1.34 -15.94
C MET A 391 -22.96 1.54 -15.44
N GLY A 392 -23.94 1.51 -16.34
CA GLY A 392 -25.36 1.68 -16.01
C GLY A 392 -26.05 0.43 -15.44
N MET A 393 -25.44 -0.75 -15.57
CA MET A 393 -25.97 -2.02 -15.08
C MET A 393 -25.44 -2.27 -13.68
N ARG A 394 -26.25 -2.63 -12.67
CA ARG A 394 -25.75 -2.84 -11.29
C ARG A 394 -24.98 -4.17 -11.14
N PRO A 395 -24.11 -4.35 -10.11
CA PRO A 395 -23.34 -5.59 -9.99
C PRO A 395 -24.21 -6.85 -9.84
N ALA A 396 -25.28 -6.80 -9.03
CA ALA A 396 -26.20 -7.92 -8.86
C ALA A 396 -26.88 -8.35 -10.18
N GLU A 397 -27.28 -7.37 -10.99
CA GLU A 397 -27.87 -7.60 -12.31
C GLU A 397 -26.87 -8.26 -13.28
N ALA A 398 -25.63 -7.77 -13.29
CA ALA A 398 -24.58 -8.37 -14.11
C ALA A 398 -24.23 -9.81 -13.68
N LEU A 399 -24.19 -10.07 -12.36
CA LEU A 399 -24.00 -11.43 -11.84
C LEU A 399 -25.15 -12.36 -12.25
N ARG A 400 -26.40 -11.87 -12.24
CA ARG A 400 -27.55 -12.64 -12.74
C ARG A 400 -27.38 -13.01 -14.22
N HIS A 401 -26.99 -12.06 -15.07
CA HIS A 401 -26.69 -12.37 -16.48
C HIS A 401 -25.64 -13.46 -16.62
N LEU A 402 -24.53 -13.36 -15.86
CA LEU A 402 -23.48 -14.38 -15.87
C LEU A 402 -24.00 -15.76 -15.44
N ARG A 403 -24.84 -15.83 -14.40
CA ARG A 403 -25.47 -17.08 -13.96
C ARG A 403 -26.37 -17.70 -15.02
N LEU A 404 -27.04 -16.87 -15.80
CA LEU A 404 -27.86 -17.30 -16.93
C LEU A 404 -27.04 -17.65 -18.19
N GLY A 405 -25.70 -17.68 -18.08
CA GLY A 405 -24.79 -17.94 -19.21
C GLY A 405 -24.73 -16.80 -20.22
N GLN A 406 -25.13 -15.59 -19.82
CA GLN A 406 -25.17 -14.40 -20.68
C GLN A 406 -24.01 -13.46 -20.36
N ASP A 407 -23.46 -12.83 -21.39
CA ASP A 407 -22.48 -11.75 -21.23
C ASP A 407 -23.20 -10.43 -20.87
N PRO A 408 -22.88 -9.79 -19.72
CA PRO A 408 -23.53 -8.55 -19.29
C PRO A 408 -23.36 -7.38 -20.27
N TRP A 409 -22.25 -7.32 -21.01
CA TRP A 409 -22.00 -6.31 -22.03
C TRP A 409 -22.88 -6.54 -23.26
N VAL A 410 -22.96 -7.80 -23.72
CA VAL A 410 -23.86 -8.19 -24.83
C VAL A 410 -25.31 -7.94 -24.45
N ALA A 411 -25.72 -8.27 -23.22
CA ALA A 411 -27.08 -8.06 -22.76
C ALA A 411 -27.50 -6.58 -22.81
N ALA A 412 -26.57 -5.66 -22.52
CA ALA A 412 -26.86 -4.23 -22.54
C ALA A 412 -26.77 -3.59 -23.93
N PHE A 413 -25.86 -4.06 -24.80
CA PHE A 413 -25.52 -3.35 -26.05
C PHE A 413 -25.70 -4.18 -27.33
N GLY A 414 -26.07 -5.46 -27.21
CA GLY A 414 -26.19 -6.40 -28.33
C GLY A 414 -24.86 -6.98 -28.82
N GLU A 415 -24.94 -8.04 -29.64
CA GLU A 415 -23.77 -8.79 -30.13
C GLU A 415 -22.84 -7.96 -31.02
N ALA A 416 -23.38 -7.04 -31.81
CA ALA A 416 -22.61 -6.17 -32.70
C ALA A 416 -21.63 -5.27 -31.93
N ALA A 417 -21.97 -4.89 -30.70
CA ALA A 417 -21.13 -4.08 -29.82
C ALA A 417 -20.06 -4.91 -29.08
N ALA A 418 -20.23 -6.23 -28.97
CA ALA A 418 -19.28 -7.12 -28.29
C ALA A 418 -18.14 -7.59 -29.20
N GLN A 419 -18.36 -7.67 -30.52
CA GLN A 419 -17.33 -8.04 -31.49
C GLN A 419 -16.20 -7.01 -31.61
N SER A 420 -16.44 -5.75 -31.22
CA SER A 420 -15.41 -4.69 -31.17
C SER A 420 -14.58 -4.70 -29.89
N THR A 421 -15.07 -5.31 -28.80
CA THR A 421 -14.42 -5.31 -27.48
C THR A 421 -13.81 -6.67 -27.10
N HIS A 422 -14.34 -7.79 -27.61
CA HIS A 422 -13.89 -9.15 -27.25
C HIS A 422 -13.06 -9.83 -28.35
N LYS A 423 -11.78 -9.45 -28.46
CA LYS A 423 -10.72 -10.36 -28.93
C LYS A 423 -9.95 -10.98 -27.74
N ALA A 424 -10.64 -11.25 -26.64
CA ALA A 424 -10.07 -11.89 -25.45
C ALA A 424 -9.89 -13.40 -25.71
N GLY A 425 -8.77 -13.76 -26.32
CA GLY A 425 -8.40 -15.16 -26.57
C GLY A 425 -7.96 -15.86 -25.29
N LYS A 426 -8.77 -16.82 -24.82
CA LYS A 426 -8.46 -18.14 -24.20
C LYS A 426 -7.21 -18.38 -23.33
N LYS A 427 -6.50 -17.38 -22.83
CA LYS A 427 -5.44 -17.57 -21.82
C LYS A 427 -5.60 -16.54 -20.71
N TRP A 428 -6.26 -16.99 -19.65
CA TRP A 428 -6.09 -16.53 -18.28
C TRP A 428 -4.62 -16.29 -17.99
N TRP A 429 -4.31 -15.21 -17.25
CA TRP A 429 -2.96 -14.78 -16.84
C TRP A 429 -1.92 -15.87 -17.01
N SER A 430 -1.28 -15.87 -18.18
CA SER A 430 -0.23 -16.82 -18.42
C SER A 430 0.90 -16.52 -17.41
N PRO A 431 1.64 -17.53 -16.93
CA PRO A 431 2.86 -17.27 -16.18
C PRO A 431 3.81 -16.29 -16.89
N SER A 432 3.73 -16.16 -18.22
CA SER A 432 4.42 -15.10 -18.98
C SER A 432 3.90 -13.68 -18.75
N THR A 433 2.60 -13.47 -18.53
CA THR A 433 2.02 -12.14 -18.24
C THR A 433 2.44 -11.66 -16.86
N VAL A 434 2.39 -12.53 -15.84
CA VAL A 434 2.92 -12.26 -14.50
C VAL A 434 4.41 -11.91 -14.58
N ARG A 435 5.20 -12.77 -15.25
CA ARG A 435 6.64 -12.52 -15.44
C ARG A 435 6.94 -11.22 -16.18
N ARG A 436 6.10 -10.78 -17.12
CA ARG A 436 6.26 -9.50 -17.81
C ARG A 436 6.10 -8.34 -16.84
N VAL A 437 5.02 -8.30 -16.06
CA VAL A 437 4.78 -7.25 -15.06
C VAL A 437 5.88 -7.25 -14.00
N GLN A 438 6.31 -8.42 -13.52
CA GLN A 438 7.43 -8.54 -12.60
C GLN A 438 8.74 -7.99 -13.20
N LYS A 439 9.04 -8.31 -14.47
CA LYS A 439 10.22 -7.79 -15.16
C LYS A 439 10.17 -6.28 -15.37
N ASP A 440 8.99 -5.72 -15.64
CA ASP A 440 8.80 -4.27 -15.76
C ASP A 440 9.03 -3.58 -14.40
N ASN A 441 8.53 -4.19 -13.32
CA ASN A 441 8.79 -3.77 -11.94
C ASN A 441 10.29 -3.85 -11.58
N GLU A 442 10.98 -4.94 -11.94
CA GLU A 442 12.43 -5.05 -11.71
C GLU A 442 13.21 -3.97 -12.45
N ARG A 443 12.83 -3.69 -13.70
CA ARG A 443 13.45 -2.62 -14.51
C ARG A 443 13.20 -1.25 -13.88
N LEU A 444 12.04 -1.03 -13.30
CA LEU A 444 11.72 0.17 -12.55
C LEU A 444 12.63 0.34 -11.33
N PHE A 445 12.81 -0.69 -10.52
CA PHE A 445 13.68 -0.62 -9.34
C PHE A 445 15.14 -0.38 -9.69
N ARG A 446 15.63 -0.95 -10.79
CA ARG A 446 16.99 -0.63 -11.28
C ARG A 446 17.15 0.86 -11.58
N LYS A 447 16.12 1.54 -12.11
CA LYS A 447 16.14 3.00 -12.35
C LYS A 447 15.98 3.84 -11.07
N LEU A 448 15.38 3.29 -10.03
CA LEU A 448 15.22 3.99 -8.75
C LEU A 448 16.54 4.03 -7.96
N LEU A 449 17.38 3.01 -8.12
CA LEU A 449 18.67 2.90 -7.44
C LEU A 449 19.80 3.68 -8.09
N TYR A 450 19.79 3.82 -9.42
CA TYR A 450 20.80 4.53 -10.20
C TYR A 450 20.17 5.74 -10.86
#